data_AF-A0A444UG81-F1
#
_entry.id   AF-A0A444UG81-F1
#
_cell.length_a   1.000
_cell.length_b   1.000
_cell.length_c   1.000
_cell.angle_alpha   90.00
_cell.angle_beta   90.00
_cell.angle_gamma   90.00
#
_symmetry.space_group_name_H-M   'P 1'
#
loop_
_entity.id
_entity.type
_entity.pdbx_description
1 polymer ?
#
loop_
_entity_poly.entity_id
_entity_poly.type
_entity_poly.pdbx_seq_one_letter_code
_entity_poly.pdbx_strand_id
1 'polypeptide(L)' 'MTSLTVFYFPSVLIELKKKYNITAIPKLVIVKENGEVITDKGRKQIRDQGLACFKNWLDVADIFQNFSG' A
#
# COMPACT_ATOMS: atom_id res chain seq x y z
N MET A 1 4.44 -29.10 17.86
CA MET A 1 3.43 -28.55 16.93
C MET A 1 3.33 -27.06 17.21
N THR A 2 4.17 -26.26 16.57
CA THR A 2 4.29 -24.81 16.82
C THR A 2 3.10 -24.09 16.19
N SER A 3 2.20 -23.56 17.02
CA SER A 3 1.10 -22.71 16.57
C SER A 3 1.68 -21.39 16.05
N LEU A 4 1.44 -21.08 14.78
CA LEU A 4 1.69 -19.76 14.21
C LEU A 4 0.74 -18.74 14.87
N THR A 5 1.16 -18.17 15.99
CA THR A 5 0.56 -16.93 16.46
C THR A 5 0.96 -15.84 15.48
N VAL A 6 0.09 -15.54 14.51
CA VAL A 6 0.15 -14.28 13.76
C VAL A 6 0.09 -13.19 14.84
N PHE A 7 1.19 -12.45 15.01
CA PHE A 7 1.22 -11.32 15.93
C PHE A 7 0.23 -10.26 15.42
N TYR A 8 -1.00 -10.34 15.89
CA TYR A 8 -1.98 -9.28 15.70
C TYR A 8 -1.53 -8.11 16.57
N PHE A 9 -1.00 -7.07 15.94
CA PHE A 9 -0.67 -5.80 16.58
C PHE A 9 -1.84 -4.83 16.39
N PRO A 10 -2.86 -4.84 17.29
CA PRO A 10 -4.04 -3.99 17.15
C PRO A 10 -3.69 -2.50 17.10
N SER A 11 -2.63 -2.08 17.81
CA SER A 11 -2.15 -0.70 17.82
C SER A 11 -1.74 -0.23 16.42
N VAL A 12 -0.88 -1.00 15.74
CA VAL A 12 -0.41 -0.67 14.39
C VAL A 12 -1.57 -0.60 13.40
N LEU A 13 -2.56 -1.50 13.51
CA LEU A 13 -3.76 -1.46 12.67
C LEU A 13 -4.55 -0.16 12.87
N ILE A 14 -4.79 0.23 14.13
CA ILE A 14 -5.53 1.46 14.47
C ILE A 14 -4.77 2.69 13.97
N GLU A 15 -3.46 2.72 14.17
CA GLU A 15 -2.59 3.81 13.71
C GLU A 15 -2.60 3.93 12.18
N LEU A 16 -2.48 2.83 11.44
CA LEU A 16 -2.52 2.86 9.98
C LEU A 16 -3.90 3.25 9.44
N LYS A 17 -4.99 2.77 10.06
CA LYS A 17 -6.35 3.20 9.72
C LYS A 17 -6.51 4.71 9.90
N LYS A 18 -6.00 5.27 10.99
CA LYS A 18 -6.03 6.72 11.24
C LYS A 18 -5.12 7.49 10.27
N LYS A 19 -3.86 7.05 10.10
CA LYS A 19 -2.86 7.69 9.23
C LYS A 19 -3.33 7.80 7.79
N TYR A 20 -3.96 6.74 7.26
CA TYR A 20 -4.45 6.71 5.89
C TYR A 20 -5.95 6.99 5.75
N ASN A 21 -6.58 7.52 6.80
CA ASN A 21 -7.99 7.91 6.82
C ASN A 21 -8.95 6.84 6.25
N ILE A 22 -8.79 5.60 6.70
CA ILE A 22 -9.58 4.46 6.20
C ILE A 22 -10.94 4.44 6.91
N THR A 23 -11.97 4.93 6.21
CA THR A 23 -13.36 4.98 6.71
C THR A 23 -14.25 3.83 6.24
N ALA A 24 -13.88 3.18 5.14
CA ALA A 24 -14.64 2.07 4.56
C ALA A 24 -13.70 0.98 4.01
N ILE A 25 -14.15 -0.27 4.06
CA ILE A 25 -13.44 -1.44 3.51
C ILE A 25 -14.25 -2.09 2.39
N PRO A 26 -13.60 -2.74 1.41
CA PRO A 26 -12.15 -2.90 1.23
C PRO A 26 -11.44 -1.64 0.69
N LYS A 27 -10.26 -1.30 1.24
CA LYS A 27 -9.40 -0.16 0.84
C LYS A 27 -7.98 -0.67 0.55
N LEU A 28 -7.37 -0.14 -0.51
CA LEU A 28 -5.97 -0.39 -0.87
C LEU A 28 -5.28 0.95 -1.09
N VAL A 29 -4.27 1.23 -0.27
CA VAL A 29 -3.42 2.42 -0.33
C VAL A 29 -2.02 1.96 -0.73
N ILE A 30 -1.43 2.61 -1.73
CA ILE A 30 -0.07 2.35 -2.20
C ILE A 30 0.81 3.48 -1.69
N VAL A 31 1.94 3.12 -1.09
CA VAL A 31 2.89 4.05 -0.47
C VAL A 31 4.31 3.74 -0.91
N LYS A 32 5.17 4.75 -0.89
CA LYS A 32 6.63 4.59 -0.99
C LYS A 32 7.20 4.06 0.33
N GLU A 33 8.46 3.62 0.32
CA GLU A 33 9.17 3.15 1.52
C GLU A 33 9.23 4.22 2.63
N ASN A 34 9.41 5.48 2.25
CA ASN A 34 9.43 6.62 3.18
C ASN A 34 8.03 6.96 3.77
N GLY A 35 6.97 6.25 3.35
CA GLY A 35 5.60 6.45 3.82
C GLY A 35 4.80 7.51 3.08
N GLU A 36 5.34 8.11 2.01
CA GLU A 36 4.60 8.99 1.10
C GLU A 36 3.53 8.21 0.33
N VAL A 37 2.34 8.77 0.19
CA VAL A 37 1.22 8.11 -0.50
C VAL A 37 1.33 8.30 -2.01
N ILE A 38 1.43 7.20 -2.75
CA ILE A 38 1.32 7.18 -4.21
C ILE A 38 -0.15 7.30 -4.61
N THR A 39 -1.02 6.52 -3.97
CA THR A 39 -2.47 6.60 -4.20
C THR A 39 -3.27 5.93 -3.10
N ASP A 40 -4.43 6.49 -2.75
CA ASP A 40 -5.42 5.86 -1.88
C ASP A 40 -6.58 5.22 -2.67
N LYS A 41 -6.51 5.26 -4.01
CA LYS A 41 -7.53 4.72 -4.95
C LYS A 41 -7.11 3.39 -5.57
N GLY A 42 -6.13 2.70 -4.99
CA GLY A 42 -5.52 1.50 -5.58
C GLY A 42 -6.55 0.44 -5.98
N ARG A 43 -7.58 0.22 -5.15
CA ARG A 43 -8.68 -0.71 -5.46
C ARG A 43 -9.41 -0.34 -6.77
N LYS A 44 -9.70 0.95 -6.96
CA LYS A 44 -10.40 1.42 -8.17
C LYS A 44 -9.50 1.30 -9.39
N GLN A 45 -8.23 1.66 -9.25
CA GLN A 45 -7.26 1.56 -10.35
C GLN A 45 -7.03 0.12 -10.80
N ILE A 46 -6.94 -0.86 -9.88
CA ILE A 46 -6.88 -2.28 -10.25
C ILE A 46 -8.11 -2.70 -11.03
N ARG A 47 -9.31 -2.30 -10.56
CA ARG A 47 -10.57 -2.63 -11.25
C ARG A 47 -10.63 -2.03 -12.65
N ASP A 48 -10.24 -0.76 -12.79
CA ASP A 48 -10.44 0.01 -14.01
C ASP A 48 -9.31 -0.20 -15.05
N GLN A 49 -8.08 -0.45 -14.59
CA GLN A 49 -6.88 -0.48 -15.43
C GLN A 49 -6.14 -1.83 -15.40
N GLY A 50 -6.52 -2.76 -14.51
CA GLY A 50 -5.84 -4.03 -14.33
C GLY A 50 -4.35 -3.83 -13.99
N LEU A 51 -3.48 -4.59 -14.66
CA LEU A 51 -2.03 -4.52 -14.45
C LEU A 51 -1.42 -3.17 -14.87
N ALA A 52 -2.07 -2.39 -15.73
CA ALA A 52 -1.49 -1.15 -16.24
C ALA A 52 -1.30 -0.10 -15.15
N CYS A 53 -2.12 -0.09 -14.09
CA CYS A 53 -1.93 0.86 -12.99
C CYS A 53 -0.62 0.64 -12.23
N PHE A 54 -0.09 -0.59 -12.23
CA PHE A 54 1.15 -0.92 -11.55
C PHE A 54 2.33 -0.15 -12.15
N LYS A 55 2.39 0.01 -13.48
CA LYS A 55 3.43 0.80 -14.15
C LYS A 55 3.43 2.25 -13.66
N ASN A 56 2.26 2.88 -13.63
CA ASN A 56 2.11 4.24 -13.10
C ASN A 56 2.57 4.35 -11.64
N TRP A 57 2.30 3.33 -10.81
CA TRP A 57 2.77 3.33 -9.43
C TRP A 57 4.29 3.20 -9.33
N LEU A 58 4.90 2.35 -10.16
CA LEU A 58 6.36 2.19 -10.21
C LEU A 58 7.05 3.48 -10.66
N ASP A 59 6.51 4.15 -11.67
CA ASP A 59 7.05 5.40 -12.20
C ASP A 59 7.02 6.50 -11.13
N VAL A 60 5.90 6.65 -10.41
CA VAL A 60 5.77 7.62 -9.30
C VAL A 60 6.61 7.24 -8.09
N ALA A 61 6.90 5.94 -7.90
CA ALA A 61 7.71 5.45 -6.80
C ALA A 61 9.22 5.67 -7.01
N ASP A 62 9.64 6.16 -8.18
CA ASP A 62 11.05 6.38 -8.55
C ASP A 62 11.94 5.12 -8.37
N ILE A 63 11.33 3.93 -8.37
CA ILE A 63 11.98 2.66 -8.00
C ILE A 63 13.18 2.35 -8.91
N PHE A 64 13.09 2.69 -10.19
CA PHE A 64 14.15 2.38 -11.15
C PHE A 64 15.38 3.28 -11.03
N GLN A 65 15.31 4.43 -10.36
CA GLN A 65 16.51 5.25 -10.11
C GLN A 65 17.42 4.63 -9.03
N ASN A 66 16.86 3.83 -8.12
CA ASN A 66 17.58 3.24 -6.99
C ASN A 66 18.47 2.04 -7.35
N PHE A 67 18.41 1.53 -8.58
CA PHE A 67 19.26 0.43 -9.06
C PHE A 67 20.46 0.89 -9.89
N SER A 68 20.70 2.20 -9.95
CA SER A 68 21.85 2.81 -10.65
C SER A 68 23.10 2.80 -9.76
N GLY A 69 23.44 1.64 -9.21
CA GLY A 69 24.64 1.38 -8.39
C GLY A 69 25.66 0.55 -9.13
#